data_AF-E1X1I9-F1
#
_entry.id   AF-E1X1I9-F1
#
_cell.length_a   1.000
_cell.length_b   1.000
_cell.length_c   1.000
_cell.angle_alpha   90.00
_cell.angle_beta   90.00
_cell.angle_gamma   90.00
#
_symmetry.space_group_name_H-M   'P 1'
#
loop_
_entity.id
_entity.type
_entity.pdbx_description
1 polymer ?
#
loop_
_entity_poly.entity_id
_entity_poly.type
_entity_poly.pdbx_seq_one_letter_code
_entity_poly.pdbx_strand_id
1 'polypeptide(L)'
;MVKKYFSDLNYTLGNEDTTLEYELVKKIKPKNILTIAGSGSRVVPLISKDVSNLYCVDVSRPQLFITELRKVTIESLNFNDYLAFWGFPPYAAYDYAIKRREIFKGLDLSFECKDYFLKVFGEMQWESILYMGKWERTFAVFAKVVQKFFGKEFDQIFKFHNLSDQIHYYNNKFSMRKWKTLLFILGNKSVFNALLYKGDFIKKNQPGSHFSYYFDAFESLFTHSLARESFFLNLCFFGKLSHEDANTIEAKKECFDRMKEGLSNGVNVNYVNSDLVSAAQSVPSGSLDFLSLSDVPSYFGGDLERDYMQELRPSLKKGAIVVLRSYLRVPESNLKGFVDITPKYSELLATEKVQMYIVQIFEYVGE
;
A
#
# COMPACT_ATOMS: atom_id res chain seq x y z
N MET A 1 22.27 9.62 16.82
CA MET A 1 21.59 10.75 16.17
C MET A 1 20.64 10.31 15.07
N VAL A 2 21.02 9.34 14.21
CA VAL A 2 20.17 8.64 13.24
C VAL A 2 18.72 8.46 13.76
N LYS A 3 18.48 7.70 14.84
CA LYS A 3 17.13 7.37 15.36
C LYS A 3 16.11 8.52 15.57
N LYS A 4 16.52 9.78 15.69
CA LYS A 4 15.60 10.88 16.07
C LYS A 4 14.65 11.32 14.95
N TYR A 5 15.04 11.12 13.67
CA TYR A 5 14.20 11.49 12.52
C TYR A 5 13.55 10.27 11.82
N PHE A 6 14.06 9.05 12.06
CA PHE A 6 13.47 7.81 11.50
C PHE A 6 12.23 7.31 12.25
N SER A 7 11.80 7.95 13.33
CA SER A 7 10.73 7.42 14.18
C SER A 7 9.33 7.48 13.53
N ASP A 8 9.15 8.19 12.42
CA ASP A 8 7.82 8.68 12.05
C ASP A 8 7.27 8.17 10.70
N LEU A 9 8.11 7.63 9.82
CA LEU A 9 7.69 6.97 8.58
C LEU A 9 7.51 5.46 8.82
N ASN A 10 6.26 5.01 8.79
CA ASN A 10 5.94 3.59 8.96
C ASN A 10 6.09 2.83 7.64
N TYR A 11 5.79 3.48 6.52
CA TYR A 11 5.80 2.92 5.17
C TYR A 11 6.35 3.97 4.20
N THR A 12 7.18 3.55 3.26
CA THR A 12 7.66 4.42 2.17
C THR A 12 7.39 3.84 0.80
N LEU A 13 7.15 2.53 0.70
CA LEU A 13 6.59 1.83 -0.44
C LEU A 13 5.11 1.50 -0.14
N GLY A 14 4.29 1.23 -1.16
CA GLY A 14 2.94 0.70 -0.94
C GLY A 14 2.99 -0.65 -0.21
N ASN A 15 2.23 -0.80 0.87
CA ASN A 15 2.13 -2.05 1.65
C ASN A 15 0.96 -2.94 1.22
N GLU A 16 0.08 -2.44 0.35
CA GLU A 16 -1.13 -3.12 -0.14
C GLU A 16 -1.27 -2.81 -1.65
N ASP A 17 -1.87 -3.71 -2.43
CA ASP A 17 -1.94 -3.55 -3.88
C ASP A 17 -3.06 -2.58 -4.29
N THR A 18 -2.68 -1.35 -4.60
CA THR A 18 -3.61 -0.26 -4.99
C THR A 18 -4.22 -0.46 -6.38
N THR A 19 -3.82 -1.50 -7.14
CA THR A 19 -4.41 -1.82 -8.44
C THR A 19 -5.93 -2.01 -8.33
N LEU A 20 -6.41 -2.60 -7.23
CA LEU A 20 -7.84 -2.76 -6.96
C LEU A 20 -8.57 -1.41 -6.94
N GLU A 21 -8.14 -0.49 -6.07
CA GLU A 21 -8.77 0.83 -5.95
C GLU A 21 -8.59 1.66 -7.23
N TYR A 22 -7.46 1.53 -7.92
CA TYR A 22 -7.23 2.16 -9.22
C TYR A 22 -8.28 1.74 -10.26
N GLU A 23 -8.53 0.44 -10.41
CA GLU A 23 -9.53 -0.09 -11.34
C GLU A 23 -10.96 0.27 -10.93
N LEU A 24 -11.25 0.28 -9.62
CA LEU A 24 -12.54 0.75 -9.11
C LEU A 24 -12.78 2.23 -9.44
N VAL A 25 -11.79 3.11 -9.22
CA VAL A 25 -11.89 4.53 -9.56
C VAL A 25 -12.06 4.73 -11.07
N LYS A 26 -11.38 3.95 -11.93
CA LYS A 26 -11.59 3.98 -13.39
C LYS A 26 -13.03 3.65 -13.78
N LYS A 27 -13.64 2.68 -13.09
CA LYS A 27 -15.01 2.23 -13.37
C LYS A 27 -16.07 3.20 -12.82
N ILE A 28 -15.89 3.66 -11.57
CA ILE A 28 -16.88 4.46 -10.82
C ILE A 28 -16.79 5.96 -11.17
N LYS A 29 -15.59 6.44 -11.52
CA LYS A 29 -15.30 7.85 -11.80
C LYS A 29 -15.75 8.80 -10.68
N PRO A 30 -15.35 8.55 -9.42
CA PRO A 30 -15.74 9.38 -8.28
C PRO A 30 -15.19 10.80 -8.41
N LYS A 31 -15.92 11.78 -7.88
CA LYS A 31 -15.49 13.19 -7.82
C LYS A 31 -14.72 13.48 -6.55
N ASN A 32 -15.19 12.95 -5.42
CA ASN A 32 -14.58 13.17 -4.12
C ASN A 32 -14.17 11.85 -3.49
N ILE A 33 -12.87 11.70 -3.23
CA ILE A 33 -12.27 10.51 -2.63
C ILE A 33 -11.69 10.85 -1.27
N LEU A 34 -11.97 10.05 -0.26
CA LEU A 34 -11.23 10.05 1.00
C LEU A 34 -10.37 8.78 1.10
N THR A 35 -9.10 8.92 1.44
CA THR A 35 -8.17 7.79 1.54
C THR A 35 -7.20 7.97 2.70
N ILE A 36 -6.83 6.87 3.34
CA ILE A 36 -5.70 6.87 4.28
C ILE A 36 -4.40 7.12 3.50
N ALA A 37 -3.55 8.04 3.98
CA ALA A 37 -2.37 8.47 3.25
C ALA A 37 -1.28 7.39 3.22
N GLY A 38 -0.91 6.84 4.39
CA GLY A 38 0.08 5.77 4.46
C GLY A 38 1.40 6.18 3.81
N SER A 39 1.91 5.39 2.85
CA SER A 39 3.13 5.76 2.11
C SER A 39 2.92 6.75 0.97
N GLY A 40 1.68 7.21 0.74
CA GLY A 40 1.27 8.00 -0.42
C GLY A 40 1.19 7.19 -1.74
N SER A 41 1.83 6.02 -1.81
CA SER A 41 1.77 5.09 -2.96
C SER A 41 0.36 4.53 -3.20
N ARG A 42 -0.47 4.47 -2.14
CA ARG A 42 -1.90 4.12 -2.22
C ARG A 42 -2.79 5.27 -2.69
N VAL A 43 -2.31 6.50 -2.51
CA VAL A 43 -3.07 7.73 -2.74
C VAL A 43 -2.96 8.13 -4.20
N VAL A 44 -1.72 8.28 -4.68
CA VAL A 44 -1.48 8.89 -5.99
C VAL A 44 -2.13 8.14 -7.15
N PRO A 45 -2.24 6.79 -7.17
CA PRO A 45 -2.95 6.08 -8.26
C PRO A 45 -4.44 6.44 -8.35
N LEU A 46 -5.05 6.97 -7.30
CA LEU A 46 -6.45 7.39 -7.31
C LEU A 46 -6.65 8.71 -8.09
N ILE A 47 -5.59 9.47 -8.34
CA ILE A 47 -5.64 10.72 -9.10
C ILE A 47 -6.02 10.43 -10.56
N SER A 48 -7.01 11.16 -11.05
CA SER A 48 -7.44 11.13 -12.45
C SER A 48 -8.28 12.35 -12.81
N LYS A 49 -8.50 12.58 -14.11
CA LYS A 49 -9.34 13.68 -14.60
C LYS A 49 -10.79 13.67 -14.11
N ASP A 50 -11.27 12.50 -13.67
CA ASP A 50 -12.63 12.37 -13.16
C ASP A 50 -12.73 12.83 -11.70
N VAL A 51 -11.61 12.85 -10.96
CA VAL A 51 -11.54 13.27 -9.55
C VAL A 51 -11.43 14.79 -9.47
N SER A 52 -12.13 15.38 -8.51
CA SER A 52 -12.06 16.80 -8.18
C SER A 52 -11.32 17.02 -6.87
N ASN A 53 -11.64 16.23 -5.82
CA ASN A 53 -10.99 16.32 -4.53
C ASN A 53 -10.48 14.95 -4.07
N LEU A 54 -9.23 14.91 -3.63
CA LEU A 54 -8.62 13.78 -2.97
C LEU A 54 -8.23 14.19 -1.55
N TYR A 55 -8.90 13.65 -0.54
CA TYR A 55 -8.66 13.90 0.88
C TYR A 55 -7.75 12.80 1.42
N CYS A 56 -6.49 13.14 1.64
CA CYS A 56 -5.44 12.26 2.16
C CYS A 56 -5.38 12.40 3.67
N VAL A 57 -5.81 11.36 4.39
CA VAL A 57 -5.96 11.39 5.85
C VAL A 57 -4.87 10.57 6.52
N ASP A 58 -4.17 11.15 7.49
CA ASP A 58 -3.25 10.41 8.34
C ASP A 58 -3.03 11.14 9.67
N VAL A 59 -2.91 10.39 10.77
CA VAL A 59 -2.51 10.94 12.07
C VAL A 59 -1.01 11.27 12.10
N SER A 60 -0.20 10.60 11.26
CA SER A 60 1.23 10.84 11.12
C SER A 60 1.49 11.93 10.08
N ARG A 61 1.98 13.08 10.55
CA ARG A 61 2.33 14.19 9.66
C ARG A 61 3.43 13.82 8.64
N PRO A 62 4.47 13.04 8.98
CA PRO A 62 5.44 12.56 8.00
C PRO A 62 4.85 11.69 6.87
N GLN A 63 3.76 10.95 7.13
CA GLN A 63 3.06 10.19 6.08
C GLN A 63 2.29 11.11 5.11
N LEU A 64 1.80 12.25 5.60
CA LEU A 64 1.26 13.30 4.73
C LEU A 64 2.38 13.96 3.91
N PHE A 65 3.55 14.22 4.51
CA PHE A 65 4.69 14.77 3.77
C PHE A 65 5.17 13.85 2.64
N ILE A 66 5.30 12.53 2.86
CA ILE A 66 5.71 11.63 1.77
C ILE A 66 4.66 11.56 0.66
N THR A 67 3.38 11.69 1.02
CA THR A 67 2.28 11.79 0.04
C THR A 67 2.43 13.06 -0.80
N GLU A 68 2.74 14.19 -0.17
CA GLU A 68 3.02 15.45 -0.87
C GLU A 68 4.22 15.33 -1.81
N LEU A 69 5.34 14.76 -1.34
CA LEU A 69 6.53 14.53 -2.15
C LEU A 69 6.20 13.66 -3.39
N ARG A 70 5.39 12.61 -3.23
CA ARG A 70 4.93 11.78 -4.36
C ARG A 70 4.09 12.58 -5.34
N LYS A 71 3.11 13.36 -4.86
CA LYS A 71 2.27 14.22 -5.73
C LYS A 71 3.13 15.18 -6.54
N VAL A 72 4.03 15.92 -5.88
CA VAL A 72 4.84 16.97 -6.53
C VAL A 72 5.85 16.38 -7.51
N THR A 73 6.40 15.20 -7.22
CA THR A 73 7.28 14.51 -8.17
C THR A 73 6.54 14.00 -9.42
N ILE A 74 5.29 13.54 -9.30
CA ILE A 74 4.47 13.18 -10.48
C ILE A 74 4.19 14.41 -11.34
N GLU A 75 3.81 15.52 -10.70
CA GLU A 75 3.52 16.78 -11.37
C GLU A 75 4.75 17.32 -12.12
N SER A 76 5.91 17.34 -11.47
CA SER A 76 7.11 18.02 -11.96
C SER A 76 7.95 17.18 -12.92
N LEU A 77 7.95 15.86 -12.79
CA LEU A 77 8.93 15.00 -13.47
C LEU A 77 8.33 14.28 -14.69
N ASN A 78 9.18 13.88 -15.64
CA ASN A 78 8.81 12.82 -16.58
C ASN A 78 8.91 11.45 -15.89
N PHE A 79 8.38 10.41 -16.54
CA PHE A 79 8.31 9.07 -15.97
C PHE A 79 9.68 8.51 -15.56
N ASN A 80 10.70 8.68 -16.39
CA ASN A 80 12.04 8.14 -16.10
C ASN A 80 12.70 8.86 -14.91
N ASP A 81 12.55 10.18 -14.83
CA ASP A 81 13.04 10.97 -13.70
C ASP A 81 12.29 10.64 -12.41
N TYR A 82 10.99 10.36 -12.49
CA TYR A 82 10.20 9.87 -11.36
C TYR A 82 10.73 8.51 -10.87
N LEU A 83 10.93 7.54 -11.77
CA LEU A 83 11.47 6.23 -11.39
C LEU A 83 12.88 6.36 -10.78
N ALA A 84 13.75 7.19 -11.35
CA ALA A 84 15.09 7.45 -10.81
C ALA A 84 15.04 8.17 -9.45
N PHE A 85 14.14 9.15 -9.27
CA PHE A 85 13.94 9.90 -8.02
C PHE A 85 13.37 9.04 -6.89
N TRP A 86 12.63 7.98 -7.19
CA TRP A 86 12.20 7.04 -6.16
C TRP A 86 13.12 5.81 -6.09
N GLY A 87 13.93 5.53 -7.10
CA GLY A 87 14.74 4.31 -7.13
C GLY A 87 13.91 3.06 -7.40
N PHE A 88 12.89 3.18 -8.25
CA PHE A 88 12.19 2.02 -8.82
C PHE A 88 13.08 1.35 -9.88
N PRO A 89 13.04 0.01 -10.01
CA PRO A 89 13.59 -0.68 -11.18
C PRO A 89 13.13 -0.08 -12.52
N PRO A 90 13.99 -0.05 -13.56
CA PRO A 90 15.37 -0.55 -13.58
C PRO A 90 16.39 0.42 -12.96
N TYR A 91 15.98 1.63 -12.59
CA TYR A 91 16.86 2.68 -12.06
C TYR A 91 17.36 2.40 -10.63
N ALA A 92 16.78 1.43 -9.93
CA ALA A 92 17.22 0.97 -8.62
C ALA A 92 18.66 0.40 -8.59
N ALA A 93 19.22 0.04 -9.75
CA ALA A 93 20.56 -0.56 -9.85
C ALA A 93 21.71 0.47 -9.86
N TYR A 94 21.40 1.76 -10.00
CA TYR A 94 22.41 2.82 -10.14
C TYR A 94 22.31 3.84 -9.01
N ASP A 95 23.43 4.50 -8.71
CA ASP A 95 23.44 5.64 -7.79
C ASP A 95 22.94 6.91 -8.50
N TYR A 96 21.80 7.40 -8.04
CA TYR A 96 21.18 8.65 -8.50
C TYR A 96 21.25 9.77 -7.46
N ALA A 97 22.12 9.69 -6.44
CA ALA A 97 22.20 10.66 -5.35
C ALA A 97 22.30 12.13 -5.83
N ILE A 98 23.22 12.39 -6.77
CA ILE A 98 23.41 13.75 -7.33
C ILE A 98 22.13 14.22 -8.04
N LYS A 99 21.60 13.39 -8.95
CA LYS A 99 20.37 13.71 -9.70
C LYS A 99 19.17 13.91 -8.78
N ARG A 100 19.02 13.06 -7.76
CA ARG A 100 17.94 13.16 -6.75
C ARG A 100 18.04 14.48 -5.99
N ARG A 101 19.25 14.89 -5.62
CA ARG A 101 19.52 16.18 -4.97
C ARG A 101 19.15 17.36 -5.85
N GLU A 102 19.50 17.31 -7.13
CA GLU A 102 19.17 18.36 -8.09
C GLU A 102 17.65 18.47 -8.31
N ILE A 103 16.98 17.34 -8.53
CA ILE A 103 15.52 17.26 -8.63
C ILE A 103 14.87 17.85 -7.38
N PHE A 104 15.25 17.37 -6.19
CA PHE A 104 14.63 17.79 -4.93
C PHE A 104 14.71 19.30 -4.69
N LYS A 105 15.83 19.94 -5.04
CA LYS A 105 15.99 21.40 -4.90
C LYS A 105 14.93 22.17 -5.68
N GLY A 106 14.60 21.69 -6.89
CA GLY A 106 13.64 22.29 -7.80
C GLY A 106 12.18 21.96 -7.52
N LEU A 107 11.87 21.05 -6.59
CA LEU A 107 10.49 20.73 -6.23
C LEU A 107 9.85 21.88 -5.43
N ASP A 108 8.62 22.20 -5.79
CA ASP A 108 7.75 23.12 -5.08
C ASP A 108 6.93 22.37 -4.03
N LEU A 109 7.46 22.33 -2.81
CA LEU A 109 6.88 21.65 -1.65
C LEU A 109 6.56 22.70 -0.59
N SER A 110 5.58 22.40 0.25
CA SER A 110 5.33 23.10 1.50
C SER A 110 6.62 23.20 2.32
N PHE A 111 6.76 24.30 3.07
CA PHE A 111 7.95 24.57 3.85
C PHE A 111 8.28 23.41 4.80
N GLU A 112 7.27 22.88 5.51
CA GLU A 112 7.50 21.80 6.48
C GLU A 112 7.88 20.48 5.79
N CYS A 113 7.27 20.14 4.65
CA CYS A 113 7.63 18.97 3.87
C CYS A 113 9.07 19.09 3.34
N LYS A 114 9.44 20.25 2.80
CA LYS A 114 10.78 20.50 2.25
C LYS A 114 11.86 20.44 3.34
N ASP A 115 11.63 21.06 4.49
CA ASP A 115 12.55 21.00 5.64
C ASP A 115 12.70 19.56 6.17
N TYR A 116 11.59 18.83 6.30
CA TYR A 116 11.60 17.43 6.73
C TYR A 116 12.45 16.56 5.79
N PHE A 117 12.19 16.61 4.48
CA PHE A 117 12.92 15.76 3.53
C PHE A 117 14.35 16.24 3.26
N LEU A 118 14.66 17.52 3.42
CA LEU A 118 16.05 17.98 3.36
C LEU A 118 16.91 17.30 4.43
N LYS A 119 16.38 17.15 5.65
CA LYS A 119 17.03 16.42 6.75
C LYS A 119 17.13 14.93 6.43
N VAL A 120 16.01 14.30 6.03
CA VAL A 120 15.97 12.87 5.69
C VAL A 120 16.97 12.53 4.58
N PHE A 121 16.92 13.22 3.44
CA PHE A 121 17.85 12.98 2.34
C PHE A 121 19.30 13.31 2.72
N GLY A 122 19.51 14.36 3.52
CA GLY A 122 20.84 14.69 4.05
C GLY A 122 21.45 13.55 4.88
N GLU A 123 20.66 12.94 5.76
CA GLU A 123 21.11 11.78 6.56
C GLU A 123 21.34 10.53 5.69
N MET A 124 20.45 10.29 4.72
CA MET A 124 20.54 9.18 3.77
C MET A 124 21.59 9.39 2.67
N GLN A 125 22.38 10.46 2.71
CA GLN A 125 23.35 10.81 1.66
C GLN A 125 22.72 10.83 0.25
N TRP A 126 21.45 11.23 0.17
CA TRP A 126 20.64 11.27 -1.06
C TRP A 126 20.40 9.90 -1.72
N GLU A 127 20.60 8.79 -0.99
CA GLU A 127 20.09 7.48 -1.41
C GLU A 127 18.56 7.49 -1.55
N SER A 128 18.03 6.47 -2.24
CA SER A 128 16.56 6.31 -2.34
C SER A 128 15.94 6.09 -0.96
N ILE A 129 14.81 6.75 -0.72
CA ILE A 129 14.00 6.57 0.49
C ILE A 129 12.90 5.52 0.32
N LEU A 130 12.83 4.81 -0.81
CA LEU A 130 11.72 3.90 -1.15
C LEU A 130 11.55 2.75 -0.15
N TYR A 131 12.64 2.30 0.47
CA TYR A 131 12.64 1.19 1.45
C TYR A 131 12.98 1.66 2.88
N MET A 132 12.73 2.92 3.20
CA MET A 132 13.10 3.53 4.47
C MET A 132 12.03 3.35 5.56
N GLY A 133 10.80 2.95 5.24
CA GLY A 133 9.78 2.73 6.27
C GLY A 133 10.09 1.56 7.20
N LYS A 134 9.39 1.49 8.33
CA LYS A 134 9.54 0.41 9.31
C LYS A 134 9.17 -0.94 8.69
N TRP A 135 8.09 -0.97 7.92
CA TRP A 135 7.60 -2.17 7.25
C TRP A 135 8.63 -2.75 6.26
N GLU A 136 9.20 -1.93 5.39
CA GLU A 136 10.18 -2.37 4.38
C GLU A 136 11.46 -2.88 5.03
N ARG A 137 11.92 -2.23 6.11
CA ARG A 137 13.07 -2.73 6.89
C ARG A 137 12.82 -4.12 7.49
N THR A 138 11.60 -4.42 7.88
CA THR A 138 11.22 -5.76 8.33
C THR A 138 11.37 -6.78 7.21
N PHE A 139 10.88 -6.46 6.01
CA PHE A 139 11.04 -7.33 4.84
C PHE A 139 12.51 -7.50 4.42
N ALA A 140 13.34 -6.46 4.57
CA ALA A 140 14.78 -6.58 4.33
C ALA A 140 15.46 -7.59 5.27
N VAL A 141 15.01 -7.70 6.52
CA VAL A 141 15.50 -8.74 7.46
C VAL A 141 14.94 -10.10 7.08
N PHE A 142 13.64 -10.18 6.80
CA PHE A 142 12.97 -11.41 6.43
C PHE A 142 13.56 -12.05 5.16
N ALA A 143 13.83 -11.25 4.13
CA ALA A 143 14.44 -11.69 2.89
C ALA A 143 15.81 -12.36 3.11
N LYS A 144 16.64 -11.85 4.04
CA LYS A 144 17.91 -12.50 4.39
C LYS A 144 17.71 -13.88 4.99
N VAL A 145 16.64 -14.08 5.77
CA VAL A 145 16.26 -15.39 6.32
C VAL A 145 15.84 -16.32 5.19
N VAL A 146 14.97 -15.86 4.29
CA VAL A 146 14.52 -16.62 3.11
C VAL A 146 15.71 -17.04 2.25
N GLN A 147 16.59 -16.10 1.88
CA GLN A 147 17.79 -16.34 1.07
C GLN A 147 18.72 -17.38 1.72
N LYS A 148 18.97 -17.24 3.03
CA LYS A 148 19.81 -18.20 3.76
C LYS A 148 19.18 -19.59 3.80
N PHE A 149 17.86 -19.67 4.01
CA PHE A 149 17.15 -20.94 4.19
C PHE A 149 16.94 -21.69 2.88
N PHE A 150 16.66 -20.99 1.78
CA PHE A 150 16.50 -21.57 0.45
C PHE A 150 17.83 -21.76 -0.27
N GLY A 151 18.88 -21.00 0.07
CA GLY A 151 20.18 -21.05 -0.59
C GLY A 151 20.07 -20.57 -2.04
N LYS A 152 20.73 -21.28 -2.96
CA LYS A 152 20.78 -20.90 -4.38
C LYS A 152 19.43 -20.94 -5.13
N GLU A 153 18.41 -21.55 -4.53
CA GLU A 153 17.09 -21.74 -5.15
C GLU A 153 16.08 -20.65 -4.79
N PHE A 154 16.45 -19.68 -3.94
CA PHE A 154 15.50 -18.72 -3.36
C PHE A 154 14.78 -17.89 -4.43
N ASP A 155 15.45 -17.56 -5.53
CA ASP A 155 14.94 -16.70 -6.60
C ASP A 155 14.28 -17.50 -7.74
N GLN A 156 14.31 -18.83 -7.70
CA GLN A 156 13.99 -19.66 -8.86
C GLN A 156 12.55 -19.48 -9.34
N ILE A 157 11.60 -19.24 -8.41
CA ILE A 157 10.19 -19.00 -8.74
C ILE A 157 9.97 -17.67 -9.48
N PHE A 158 10.90 -16.72 -9.39
CA PHE A 158 10.83 -15.41 -10.06
C PHE A 158 11.34 -15.45 -11.52
N LYS A 159 11.90 -16.58 -11.98
CA LYS A 159 12.48 -16.71 -13.33
C LYS A 159 11.44 -17.05 -14.41
N PHE A 160 10.23 -17.44 -14.03
CA PHE A 160 9.17 -17.80 -14.96
C PHE A 160 8.51 -16.57 -15.59
N HIS A 161 8.15 -16.67 -16.87
CA HIS A 161 7.42 -15.64 -17.62
C HIS A 161 6.02 -16.12 -18.03
N ASN A 162 5.65 -17.35 -17.61
CA ASN A 162 4.36 -17.97 -17.87
C ASN A 162 3.85 -18.59 -16.56
N LEU A 163 2.59 -18.31 -16.22
CA LEU A 163 1.95 -18.79 -15.00
C LEU A 163 1.86 -20.32 -14.97
N SER A 164 1.59 -20.98 -16.09
CA SER A 164 1.51 -22.45 -16.14
C SER A 164 2.83 -23.12 -15.76
N ASP A 165 3.96 -22.57 -16.25
CA ASP A 165 5.29 -23.10 -15.92
C ASP A 165 5.66 -22.83 -14.46
N GLN A 166 5.29 -21.66 -13.93
CA GLN A 166 5.46 -21.33 -12.51
C GLN A 166 4.66 -22.28 -11.61
N ILE A 167 3.40 -22.55 -11.95
CA ILE A 167 2.54 -23.50 -11.22
C ILE A 167 3.14 -24.91 -11.29
N HIS A 168 3.61 -25.34 -12.46
CA HIS A 168 4.27 -26.62 -12.61
C HIS A 168 5.52 -26.72 -11.72
N TYR A 169 6.34 -25.68 -11.67
CA TYR A 169 7.48 -25.61 -10.76
C TYR A 169 7.04 -25.63 -9.29
N TYR A 170 6.03 -24.84 -8.91
CA TYR A 170 5.49 -24.79 -7.55
C TYR A 170 5.04 -26.17 -7.06
N ASN A 171 4.29 -26.90 -7.88
CA ASN A 171 3.72 -28.19 -7.52
C ASN A 171 4.76 -29.33 -7.50
N ASN A 172 5.79 -29.26 -8.35
CA ASN A 172 6.68 -30.41 -8.59
C ASN A 172 8.12 -30.23 -8.09
N LYS A 173 8.61 -28.99 -7.98
CA LYS A 173 10.04 -28.69 -7.76
C LYS A 173 10.29 -27.70 -6.63
N PHE A 174 9.33 -26.84 -6.29
CA PHE A 174 9.50 -25.89 -5.22
C PHE A 174 9.67 -26.60 -3.87
N SER A 175 10.61 -26.10 -3.07
CA SER A 175 10.97 -26.70 -1.78
C SER A 175 9.87 -26.48 -0.72
N MET A 176 8.73 -27.17 -0.85
CA MET A 176 7.55 -27.00 0.02
C MET A 176 7.85 -27.27 1.50
N ARG A 177 8.75 -28.21 1.79
CA ARG A 177 9.19 -28.46 3.18
C ARG A 177 9.88 -27.23 3.77
N LYS A 178 10.82 -26.63 3.03
CA LYS A 178 11.50 -25.41 3.46
C LYS A 178 10.47 -24.28 3.65
N TRP A 179 9.56 -24.12 2.70
CA TRP A 179 8.54 -23.08 2.76
C TRP A 179 7.63 -23.22 3.98
N LYS A 180 7.08 -24.42 4.23
CA LYS A 180 6.23 -24.68 5.39
C LYS A 180 6.96 -24.46 6.72
N THR A 181 8.24 -24.87 6.83
CA THR A 181 9.04 -24.59 8.03
C THR A 181 9.22 -23.09 8.26
N LEU A 182 9.51 -22.34 7.20
CA LEU A 182 9.69 -20.90 7.29
C LEU A 182 8.39 -20.19 7.69
N LEU A 183 7.26 -20.55 7.09
CA LEU A 183 5.95 -20.03 7.48
C LEU A 183 5.53 -20.45 8.90
N PHE A 184 5.93 -21.63 9.36
CA PHE A 184 5.66 -22.06 10.74
C PHE A 184 6.45 -21.24 11.77
N ILE A 185 7.72 -20.93 11.48
CA ILE A 185 8.56 -20.06 12.32
C ILE A 185 7.96 -18.64 12.36
N LEU A 186 7.54 -18.13 11.21
CA LEU A 186 6.87 -16.84 11.09
C LEU A 186 5.50 -16.83 11.81
N GLY A 187 4.72 -17.90 11.69
CA GLY A 187 3.41 -18.04 12.34
C GLY A 187 3.48 -18.05 13.87
N ASN A 188 4.67 -18.03 14.47
CA ASN A 188 4.84 -17.81 15.90
C ASN A 188 4.71 -16.30 16.22
N LYS A 189 3.66 -15.98 17.00
CA LYS A 189 3.29 -14.62 17.45
C LYS A 189 4.48 -13.80 17.97
N SER A 190 5.45 -14.43 18.63
CA SER A 190 6.63 -13.74 19.18
C SER A 190 7.63 -13.28 18.10
N VAL A 191 7.78 -14.04 17.02
CA VAL A 191 8.65 -13.69 15.87
C VAL A 191 7.99 -12.60 15.03
N PHE A 192 6.68 -12.70 14.81
CA PHE A 192 5.90 -11.68 14.11
C PHE A 192 5.81 -10.36 14.89
N ASN A 193 5.64 -10.40 16.22
CA ASN A 193 5.70 -9.23 17.09
C ASN A 193 7.06 -8.52 17.03
N ALA A 194 8.16 -9.27 17.03
CA ALA A 194 9.50 -8.68 16.96
C ALA A 194 9.82 -8.07 15.59
N LEU A 195 9.23 -8.62 14.52
CA LEU A 195 9.51 -8.22 13.15
C LEU A 195 8.61 -7.06 12.67
N LEU A 196 7.30 -7.08 12.90
CA LEU A 196 6.38 -6.13 12.25
C LEU A 196 5.80 -5.04 13.16
N TYR A 197 5.66 -5.26 14.48
CA TYR A 197 4.93 -4.33 15.36
C TYR A 197 5.57 -4.18 16.74
N LYS A 198 6.10 -2.99 17.05
CA LYS A 198 6.51 -2.60 18.41
C LYS A 198 5.31 -2.08 19.25
N GLY A 199 4.20 -2.81 19.27
CA GLY A 199 3.01 -2.43 20.04
C GLY A 199 1.72 -2.99 19.45
N ASP A 200 0.85 -3.50 20.32
CA ASP A 200 -0.50 -4.04 20.12
C ASP A 200 -0.76 -4.78 18.79
N PHE A 201 -0.42 -6.07 18.79
CA PHE A 201 -0.79 -6.97 17.72
C PHE A 201 -2.32 -7.06 17.62
N ILE A 202 -2.84 -6.79 16.42
CA ILE A 202 -4.26 -6.95 16.10
C ILE A 202 -4.72 -8.35 16.54
N LYS A 203 -5.79 -8.42 17.34
CA LYS A 203 -6.37 -9.71 17.76
C LYS A 203 -7.05 -10.37 16.57
N LYS A 204 -6.40 -11.38 15.98
CA LYS A 204 -6.98 -12.18 14.89
C LYS A 204 -8.37 -12.69 15.27
N ASN A 205 -9.39 -12.35 14.47
CA ASN A 205 -10.75 -12.92 14.58
C ASN A 205 -11.11 -13.79 13.37
N GLN A 206 -10.17 -13.98 12.45
CA GLN A 206 -10.34 -14.86 11.29
C GLN A 206 -10.15 -16.33 11.67
N PRO A 207 -10.90 -17.25 11.04
CA PRO A 207 -10.80 -18.68 11.32
C PRO A 207 -9.42 -19.25 10.97
N GLY A 208 -9.14 -20.44 11.51
CA GLY A 208 -7.89 -21.17 11.27
C GLY A 208 -6.67 -20.61 12.03
N SER A 209 -5.51 -21.21 11.76
CA SER A 209 -4.24 -20.81 12.37
C SER A 209 -3.61 -19.61 11.66
N HIS A 210 -2.58 -18.98 12.23
CA HIS A 210 -1.76 -18.00 11.51
C HIS A 210 -1.01 -18.67 10.34
N PHE A 211 -0.55 -19.90 10.55
CA PHE A 211 0.13 -20.68 9.52
C PHE A 211 -0.76 -20.88 8.29
N SER A 212 -1.99 -21.37 8.46
CA SER A 212 -2.92 -21.58 7.34
C SER A 212 -3.25 -20.27 6.64
N TYR A 213 -3.50 -19.19 7.40
CA TYR A 213 -3.76 -17.87 6.83
C TYR A 213 -2.65 -17.41 5.86
N TYR A 214 -1.39 -17.44 6.30
CA TYR A 214 -0.28 -17.06 5.42
C TYR A 214 -0.03 -18.08 4.32
N PHE A 215 -0.14 -19.37 4.62
CA PHE A 215 0.08 -20.43 3.64
C PHE A 215 -0.87 -20.28 2.45
N ASP A 216 -2.15 -20.09 2.71
CA ASP A 216 -3.19 -19.94 1.70
C ASP A 216 -2.98 -18.67 0.87
N ALA A 217 -2.62 -17.55 1.51
CA ALA A 217 -2.30 -16.29 0.83
C ALA A 217 -1.09 -16.43 -0.10
N PHE A 218 0.00 -17.06 0.36
CA PHE A 218 1.18 -17.28 -0.48
C PHE A 218 0.94 -18.32 -1.58
N GLU A 219 0.16 -19.36 -1.32
CA GLU A 219 -0.26 -20.32 -2.36
C GLU A 219 -1.03 -19.59 -3.47
N SER A 220 -1.97 -18.71 -3.12
CA SER A 220 -2.66 -17.85 -4.08
C SER A 220 -1.68 -17.03 -4.91
N LEU A 221 -0.75 -16.31 -4.25
CA LEU A 221 0.26 -15.48 -4.94
C LEU A 221 1.13 -16.26 -5.92
N PHE A 222 1.49 -17.51 -5.59
CA PHE A 222 2.32 -18.36 -6.47
C PHE A 222 1.54 -19.06 -7.59
N THR A 223 0.21 -19.11 -7.51
CA THR A 223 -0.64 -19.90 -8.44
C THR A 223 -1.61 -19.06 -9.26
N HIS A 224 -1.89 -17.82 -8.88
CA HIS A 224 -2.81 -16.92 -9.60
C HIS A 224 -2.11 -15.72 -10.25
N SER A 225 -0.83 -15.49 -9.93
CA SER A 225 -0.03 -14.42 -10.52
C SER A 225 1.43 -14.85 -10.69
N LEU A 226 2.15 -14.19 -11.59
CA LEU A 226 3.59 -14.40 -11.72
C LEU A 226 4.32 -13.78 -10.52
N ALA A 227 5.17 -14.56 -9.85
CA ALA A 227 5.90 -14.14 -8.65
C ALA A 227 6.78 -12.91 -8.90
N ARG A 228 7.37 -12.82 -10.10
CA ARG A 228 8.15 -11.67 -10.58
C ARG A 228 7.38 -10.36 -10.66
N GLU A 229 6.05 -10.41 -10.73
CA GLU A 229 5.20 -9.22 -10.82
C GLU A 229 4.66 -8.78 -9.46
N SER A 230 4.77 -9.61 -8.43
CA SER A 230 4.32 -9.24 -7.09
C SER A 230 5.43 -8.46 -6.39
N PHE A 231 5.16 -7.17 -6.14
CA PHE A 231 6.02 -6.32 -5.33
C PHE A 231 6.19 -6.90 -3.92
N PHE A 232 5.13 -7.50 -3.37
CA PHE A 232 5.12 -8.11 -2.05
C PHE A 232 6.02 -9.35 -1.99
N LEU A 233 5.91 -10.27 -2.97
CA LEU A 233 6.84 -11.41 -3.06
C LEU A 233 8.28 -10.94 -3.26
N ASN A 234 8.50 -9.87 -4.03
CA ASN A 234 9.83 -9.30 -4.18
C ASN A 234 10.40 -8.82 -2.83
N LEU A 235 9.60 -8.13 -2.02
CA LEU A 235 10.00 -7.75 -0.67
C LEU A 235 10.27 -8.96 0.21
N CYS A 236 9.42 -9.98 0.16
CA CYS A 236 9.61 -11.22 0.93
C CYS A 236 10.93 -11.95 0.62
N PHE A 237 11.32 -12.00 -0.65
CA PHE A 237 12.46 -12.82 -1.10
C PHE A 237 13.75 -12.01 -1.30
N PHE A 238 13.66 -10.75 -1.73
CA PHE A 238 14.80 -9.89 -2.01
C PHE A 238 14.97 -8.72 -1.02
N GLY A 239 13.91 -8.37 -0.27
CA GLY A 239 13.92 -7.22 0.64
C GLY A 239 13.78 -5.88 -0.07
N LYS A 240 13.57 -5.90 -1.38
CA LYS A 240 13.44 -4.77 -2.30
C LYS A 240 12.77 -5.25 -3.60
N LEU A 241 12.39 -4.32 -4.47
CA LEU A 241 11.95 -4.66 -5.82
C LEU A 241 13.18 -5.02 -6.66
N SER A 242 13.26 -6.27 -7.11
CA SER A 242 14.37 -6.76 -7.95
C SER A 242 14.00 -6.84 -9.43
N HIS A 243 12.71 -6.81 -9.75
CA HIS A 243 12.17 -6.88 -11.11
C HIS A 243 11.36 -5.63 -11.43
N GLU A 244 11.49 -5.10 -12.66
CA GLU A 244 10.67 -3.99 -13.16
C GLU A 244 9.17 -4.35 -13.21
N ASP A 245 8.87 -5.62 -13.47
CA ASP A 245 7.50 -6.12 -13.48
C ASP A 245 6.84 -6.01 -12.10
N ALA A 246 7.64 -6.04 -11.02
CA ALA A 246 7.20 -5.88 -9.64
C ALA A 246 7.09 -4.43 -9.16
N ASN A 247 7.30 -3.44 -10.03
CA ASN A 247 6.99 -2.06 -9.69
C ASN A 247 5.52 -1.92 -9.23
N THR A 248 5.28 -1.17 -8.17
CA THR A 248 3.93 -0.79 -7.75
C THR A 248 3.22 -0.02 -8.86
N ILE A 249 1.89 0.05 -8.83
CA ILE A 249 1.11 0.59 -9.94
C ILE A 249 1.48 2.04 -10.29
N GLU A 250 1.85 2.87 -9.32
CA GLU A 250 2.31 4.25 -9.56
C GLU A 250 3.57 4.35 -10.43
N ALA A 251 4.38 3.29 -10.45
CA ALA A 251 5.59 3.17 -11.24
C ALA A 251 5.35 2.40 -12.56
N LYS A 252 4.09 2.32 -13.01
CA LYS A 252 3.69 1.90 -14.35
C LYS A 252 3.34 3.11 -15.20
N LYS A 253 3.81 3.12 -16.44
CA LYS A 253 3.71 4.27 -17.36
C LYS A 253 2.28 4.78 -17.54
N GLU A 254 1.32 3.88 -17.79
CA GLU A 254 -0.09 4.22 -17.94
C GLU A 254 -0.67 4.91 -16.69
N CYS A 255 -0.39 4.37 -15.51
CA CYS A 255 -0.82 4.98 -14.25
C CYS A 255 -0.16 6.34 -14.05
N PHE A 256 1.15 6.45 -14.27
CA PHE A 256 1.89 7.71 -14.17
C PHE A 256 1.28 8.81 -15.05
N ASP A 257 0.99 8.49 -16.31
CA ASP A 257 0.41 9.43 -17.25
C ASP A 257 -0.99 9.86 -16.83
N ARG A 258 -1.83 8.93 -16.34
CA ARG A 258 -3.16 9.23 -15.78
C ARG A 258 -3.09 10.13 -14.54
N MET A 259 -2.15 9.86 -13.62
CA MET A 259 -1.96 10.69 -12.42
C MET A 259 -1.53 12.11 -12.84
N LYS A 260 -0.59 12.22 -13.78
CA LYS A 260 -0.09 13.50 -14.28
C LYS A 260 -1.17 14.29 -15.04
N GLU A 261 -1.98 13.63 -15.85
CA GLU A 261 -3.16 14.22 -16.51
C GLU A 261 -4.17 14.72 -15.48
N GLY A 262 -4.47 13.94 -14.44
CA GLY A 262 -5.38 14.35 -13.36
C GLY A 262 -4.90 15.61 -12.63
N LEU A 263 -3.62 15.65 -12.25
CA LEU A 263 -3.03 16.84 -11.61
C LEU A 263 -3.07 18.06 -12.54
N SER A 264 -2.75 17.88 -13.83
CA SER A 264 -2.81 18.96 -14.82
C SER A 264 -4.24 19.49 -15.06
N ASN A 265 -5.25 18.65 -14.81
CA ASN A 265 -6.67 19.02 -14.86
C ASN A 265 -7.20 19.63 -13.54
N GLY A 266 -6.32 19.90 -12.57
CA GLY A 266 -6.68 20.63 -11.36
C GLY A 266 -7.30 19.78 -10.25
N VAL A 267 -6.99 18.47 -10.18
CA VAL A 267 -7.32 17.65 -9.01
C VAL A 267 -6.76 18.32 -7.75
N ASN A 268 -7.63 18.64 -6.80
CA ASN A 268 -7.25 19.22 -5.52
C ASN A 268 -6.88 18.11 -4.52
N VAL A 269 -5.61 18.04 -4.13
CA VAL A 269 -5.10 17.08 -3.15
C VAL A 269 -5.01 17.76 -1.79
N ASN A 270 -5.85 17.34 -0.85
CA ASN A 270 -5.98 17.90 0.49
C ASN A 270 -5.28 16.98 1.50
N TYR A 271 -4.35 17.51 2.28
CA TYR A 271 -3.67 16.77 3.35
C TYR A 271 -4.34 17.05 4.69
N VAL A 272 -4.99 16.04 5.28
CA VAL A 272 -5.79 16.17 6.50
C VAL A 272 -5.09 15.41 7.63
N ASN A 273 -4.44 16.15 8.54
CA ASN A 273 -3.80 15.56 9.71
C ASN A 273 -4.81 15.34 10.83
N SER A 274 -5.55 14.24 10.74
CA SER A 274 -6.62 13.88 11.66
C SER A 274 -6.86 12.37 11.65
N ASP A 275 -7.66 11.88 12.60
CA ASP A 275 -8.19 10.51 12.52
C ASP A 275 -9.25 10.39 11.41
N LEU A 276 -9.60 9.14 11.05
CA LEU A 276 -10.51 8.84 9.96
C LEU A 276 -11.88 9.50 10.11
N VAL A 277 -12.47 9.44 11.31
CA VAL A 277 -13.83 9.92 11.57
C VAL A 277 -13.86 11.44 11.52
N SER A 278 -12.95 12.08 12.25
CA SER A 278 -12.81 13.53 12.27
C SER A 278 -12.56 14.10 10.86
N ALA A 279 -11.72 13.43 10.06
CA ALA A 279 -11.47 13.83 8.69
C ALA A 279 -12.72 13.71 7.80
N ALA A 280 -13.46 12.61 7.90
CA ALA A 280 -14.71 12.44 7.16
C ALA A 280 -15.77 13.49 7.56
N GLN A 281 -15.83 13.89 8.83
CA GLN A 281 -16.74 14.94 9.29
C GLN A 281 -16.31 16.35 8.84
N SER A 282 -15.03 16.54 8.50
CA SER A 282 -14.52 17.83 8.03
C SER A 282 -14.83 18.14 6.55
N VAL A 283 -15.21 17.13 5.76
CA VAL A 283 -15.58 17.33 4.36
C VAL A 283 -17.05 17.76 4.23
N PRO A 284 -17.46 18.40 3.11
CA PRO A 284 -18.86 18.77 2.91
C PRO A 284 -19.80 17.56 3.05
N SER A 285 -20.92 17.75 3.75
CA SER A 285 -21.90 16.66 3.98
C SER A 285 -22.42 16.09 2.67
N GLY A 286 -22.54 14.76 2.59
CA GLY A 286 -23.04 14.05 1.42
C GLY A 286 -22.19 14.19 0.15
N SER A 287 -20.90 14.52 0.29
CA SER A 287 -20.03 14.82 -0.86
C SER A 287 -19.14 13.67 -1.30
N LEU A 288 -18.77 12.73 -0.41
CA LEU A 288 -17.83 11.65 -0.74
C LEU A 288 -18.51 10.60 -1.62
N ASP A 289 -17.88 10.27 -2.74
CA ASP A 289 -18.31 9.19 -3.64
C ASP A 289 -17.52 7.90 -3.41
N PHE A 290 -16.31 7.99 -2.86
CA PHE A 290 -15.42 6.84 -2.69
C PHE A 290 -14.52 6.96 -1.46
N LEU A 291 -14.43 5.89 -0.66
CA LEU A 291 -13.53 5.78 0.48
C LEU A 291 -12.58 4.60 0.28
N SER A 292 -11.28 4.85 0.38
CA SER A 292 -10.23 3.81 0.44
C SER A 292 -9.70 3.71 1.86
N LEU A 293 -10.26 2.77 2.61
CA LEU A 293 -9.89 2.49 4.00
C LEU A 293 -8.85 1.38 4.00
N SER A 294 -7.59 1.78 4.18
CA SER A 294 -6.52 0.86 4.60
C SER A 294 -6.86 0.19 5.94
N ASP A 295 -5.99 -0.64 6.47
CA ASP A 295 -6.17 -1.44 7.69
C ASP A 295 -6.42 -0.68 9.01
N VAL A 296 -6.62 0.63 8.96
CA VAL A 296 -6.89 1.50 10.11
C VAL A 296 -8.09 1.01 10.94
N PRO A 297 -9.26 0.66 10.36
CA PRO A 297 -10.41 0.24 11.16
C PRO A 297 -10.19 -1.08 11.93
N SER A 298 -9.25 -1.93 11.51
CA SER A 298 -8.90 -3.16 12.23
C SER A 298 -8.31 -2.90 13.61
N TYR A 299 -7.80 -1.68 13.86
CA TYR A 299 -7.28 -1.23 15.15
C TYR A 299 -8.35 -0.62 16.07
N PHE A 300 -9.57 -0.38 15.57
CA PHE A 300 -10.64 0.16 16.41
C PHE A 300 -11.10 -0.86 17.45
N GLY A 301 -11.68 -0.36 18.54
CA GLY A 301 -12.26 -1.17 19.59
C GLY A 301 -13.43 -0.44 20.28
N GLY A 302 -14.28 -1.20 20.98
CA GLY A 302 -15.40 -0.64 21.73
C GLY A 302 -16.42 0.07 20.84
N ASP A 303 -16.93 1.21 21.31
CA ASP A 303 -17.96 1.97 20.58
C ASP A 303 -17.47 2.47 19.22
N LEU A 304 -16.20 2.88 19.11
CA LEU A 304 -15.63 3.35 17.83
C LEU A 304 -15.67 2.25 16.76
N GLU A 305 -15.34 1.00 17.10
CA GLU A 305 -15.41 -0.11 16.14
C GLU A 305 -16.84 -0.39 15.70
N ARG A 306 -17.79 -0.36 16.64
CA ARG A 306 -19.20 -0.57 16.35
C ARG A 306 -19.74 0.53 15.44
N ASP A 307 -19.37 1.79 15.70
CA ASP A 307 -20.10 2.93 15.16
C ASP A 307 -19.38 3.69 14.03
N TYR A 308 -18.09 3.46 13.75
CA TYR A 308 -17.36 4.27 12.75
C TYR A 308 -18.06 4.30 11.38
N MET A 309 -18.61 3.18 10.91
CA MET A 309 -19.36 3.16 9.63
C MET A 309 -20.57 4.08 9.67
N GLN A 310 -21.24 4.20 10.82
CA GLN A 310 -22.35 5.12 11.02
C GLN A 310 -21.87 6.57 11.11
N GLU A 311 -20.73 6.81 11.76
CA GLU A 311 -20.10 8.12 11.88
C GLU A 311 -19.59 8.66 10.54
N LEU A 312 -19.28 7.78 9.57
CA LEU A 312 -18.93 8.17 8.20
C LEU A 312 -20.15 8.65 7.40
N ARG A 313 -21.36 8.13 7.67
CA ARG A 313 -22.57 8.35 6.84
C ARG A 313 -22.88 9.81 6.51
N PRO A 314 -22.75 10.79 7.43
CA PRO A 314 -23.05 12.20 7.12
C PRO A 314 -22.21 12.78 5.98
N SER A 315 -21.02 12.22 5.74
CA SER A 315 -20.11 12.63 4.66
C SER A 315 -20.38 11.91 3.33
N LEU A 316 -21.09 10.78 3.36
CA LEU A 316 -21.28 9.90 2.20
C LEU A 316 -22.45 10.34 1.34
N LYS A 317 -22.21 10.39 0.03
CA LYS A 317 -23.27 10.49 -0.97
C LYS A 317 -23.94 9.13 -1.13
N LYS A 318 -25.26 9.11 -1.40
CA LYS A 318 -25.94 7.85 -1.78
C LYS A 318 -25.27 7.25 -3.04
N GLY A 319 -24.99 5.96 -2.99
CA GLY A 319 -24.20 5.24 -4.00
C GLY A 319 -22.68 5.30 -3.77
N ALA A 320 -22.21 5.93 -2.69
CA ALA A 320 -20.78 5.98 -2.37
C ALA A 320 -20.23 4.57 -2.11
N ILE A 321 -19.01 4.33 -2.56
CA ILE A 321 -18.33 3.05 -2.44
C ILE A 321 -17.28 3.13 -1.34
N VAL A 322 -17.31 2.20 -0.40
CA VAL A 322 -16.32 2.08 0.69
C VAL A 322 -15.53 0.79 0.49
N VAL A 323 -14.24 0.90 0.23
CA VAL A 323 -13.31 -0.22 0.20
C VAL A 323 -12.62 -0.30 1.54
N LEU A 324 -12.83 -1.41 2.26
CA LEU A 324 -12.20 -1.72 3.53
C LEU A 324 -11.19 -2.84 3.34
N ARG A 325 -9.97 -2.61 3.79
CA ARG A 325 -8.93 -3.64 3.90
C ARG A 325 -8.71 -3.97 5.37
N SER A 326 -8.63 -5.26 5.67
CA SER A 326 -8.50 -5.78 7.02
C SER A 326 -7.44 -6.87 7.11
N TYR A 327 -6.41 -6.65 7.91
CA TYR A 327 -5.32 -7.56 8.15
C TYR A 327 -5.58 -8.39 9.42
N LEU A 328 -5.71 -9.71 9.28
CA LEU A 328 -6.00 -10.69 10.35
C LEU A 328 -7.29 -10.48 11.14
N ARG A 329 -7.89 -9.29 11.12
CA ARG A 329 -9.09 -8.95 11.87
C ARG A 329 -9.99 -8.05 11.06
N VAL A 330 -11.25 -8.45 10.94
CA VAL A 330 -12.32 -7.65 10.36
C VAL A 330 -13.08 -6.98 11.49
N PRO A 331 -13.26 -5.64 11.50
CA PRO A 331 -14.00 -4.95 12.55
C PRO A 331 -15.49 -5.31 12.53
N GLU A 332 -16.09 -5.50 13.72
CA GLU A 332 -17.52 -5.79 13.88
C GLU A 332 -18.32 -4.48 13.93
N SER A 333 -18.57 -3.90 12.76
CA SER A 333 -19.25 -2.60 12.63
C SER A 333 -20.75 -2.72 12.36
N ASN A 334 -21.49 -1.69 12.76
CA ASN A 334 -22.88 -1.50 12.37
C ASN A 334 -22.95 -1.08 10.89
N LEU A 335 -23.45 -1.98 10.05
CA LEU A 335 -23.57 -1.80 8.60
C LEU A 335 -24.96 -1.31 8.16
N LYS A 336 -25.81 -0.80 9.06
CA LYS A 336 -27.11 -0.24 8.65
C LYS A 336 -26.91 0.86 7.60
N GLY A 337 -27.63 0.75 6.48
CA GLY A 337 -27.51 1.66 5.34
C GLY A 337 -26.40 1.33 4.34
N PHE A 338 -25.69 0.20 4.54
CA PHE A 338 -24.67 -0.31 3.63
C PHE A 338 -25.06 -1.67 3.08
N VAL A 339 -24.68 -1.93 1.82
CA VAL A 339 -24.83 -3.23 1.16
C VAL A 339 -23.45 -3.76 0.82
N ASP A 340 -23.16 -5.01 1.20
CA ASP A 340 -21.94 -5.70 0.77
C ASP A 340 -22.04 -6.05 -0.72
N ILE A 341 -21.18 -5.43 -1.51
CA ILE A 341 -21.06 -5.65 -2.96
C ILE A 341 -19.72 -6.29 -3.31
N THR A 342 -18.97 -6.82 -2.33
CA THR A 342 -17.71 -7.55 -2.53
C THR A 342 -17.83 -8.65 -3.60
N PRO A 343 -18.91 -9.47 -3.64
CA PRO A 343 -19.05 -10.53 -4.65
C PRO A 343 -19.02 -10.01 -6.10
N LYS A 344 -19.47 -8.77 -6.33
CA LYS A 344 -19.48 -8.10 -7.66
C LYS A 344 -18.07 -7.87 -8.21
N TYR A 345 -17.06 -7.88 -7.36
CA TYR A 345 -15.66 -7.61 -7.71
C TYR A 345 -14.74 -8.82 -7.47
N SER A 346 -15.30 -10.02 -7.33
CA SER A 346 -14.54 -11.26 -7.09
C SER A 346 -13.41 -11.49 -8.08
N GLU A 347 -13.64 -11.28 -9.38
CA GLU A 347 -12.59 -11.41 -10.41
C GLU A 347 -11.45 -10.42 -10.21
N LEU A 348 -11.76 -9.16 -9.88
CA LEU A 348 -10.75 -8.13 -9.64
C LEU A 348 -9.95 -8.42 -8.35
N LEU A 349 -10.65 -8.87 -7.29
CA LEU A 349 -10.03 -9.27 -6.02
C LEU A 349 -9.09 -10.47 -6.16
N ALA A 350 -9.39 -11.41 -7.07
CA ALA A 350 -8.53 -12.54 -7.36
C ALA A 350 -7.17 -12.14 -7.96
N THR A 351 -7.04 -10.90 -8.47
CA THR A 351 -5.80 -10.38 -9.06
C THR A 351 -4.94 -9.54 -8.09
N GLU A 352 -5.41 -9.29 -6.86
CA GLU A 352 -4.71 -8.46 -5.87
C GLU A 352 -3.35 -9.11 -5.49
N LYS A 353 -2.26 -8.35 -5.57
CA LYS A 353 -0.88 -8.89 -5.56
C LYS A 353 -0.23 -9.01 -4.18
N VAL A 354 -0.98 -8.82 -3.08
CA VAL A 354 -0.52 -8.98 -1.70
C VAL A 354 -1.23 -10.15 -1.00
N GLN A 355 -2.53 -10.35 -1.22
CA GLN A 355 -3.38 -11.42 -0.68
C GLN A 355 -3.38 -11.55 0.86
N MET A 356 -2.75 -10.62 1.58
CA MET A 356 -2.70 -10.59 3.05
C MET A 356 -3.86 -9.83 3.67
N TYR A 357 -4.69 -9.16 2.87
CA TYR A 357 -5.80 -8.35 3.37
C TYR A 357 -7.12 -8.99 2.98
N ILE A 358 -8.04 -9.06 3.92
CA ILE A 358 -9.44 -9.30 3.63
C ILE A 358 -10.00 -7.98 3.12
N VAL A 359 -10.53 -8.01 1.91
CA VAL A 359 -11.10 -6.82 1.29
C VAL A 359 -12.61 -6.94 1.27
N GLN A 360 -13.28 -5.93 1.81
CA GLN A 360 -14.72 -5.78 1.73
C GLN A 360 -15.05 -4.50 0.98
N ILE A 361 -16.08 -4.56 0.13
CA ILE A 361 -16.52 -3.42 -0.67
C ILE A 361 -18.00 -3.22 -0.38
N PHE A 362 -18.33 -2.05 0.18
CA PHE A 362 -19.69 -1.67 0.53
C PHE A 362 -20.20 -0.54 -0.35
N GLU A 363 -21.49 -0.55 -0.65
CA GLU A 363 -22.22 0.58 -1.23
C GLU A 363 -23.12 1.21 -0.16
N TYR A 364 -23.04 2.53 0.00
CA TYR A 364 -23.95 3.27 0.87
C TYR A 364 -25.28 3.53 0.17
N VAL A 365 -26.36 2.90 0.62
CA VAL A 365 -27.70 2.99 -0.01
C VAL A 365 -28.59 4.08 0.59
N GLY A 366 -28.13 4.72 1.67
CA GLY A 366 -28.93 5.66 2.48
C GLY A 366 -29.72 4.96 3.58
N GLU A 367 -30.52 5.75 4.30
CA GLU A 367 -31.56 5.24 5.20
C GLU A 367 -32.85 4.88 4.47
#